data_AF-A0A925QB48-F1
#
_entry.id   AF-A0A925QB48-F1
#
_cell.length_a   1.000
_cell.length_b   1.000
_cell.length_c   1.000
_cell.angle_alpha   90.00
_cell.angle_beta   90.00
_cell.angle_gamma   90.00
#
_symmetry.space_group_name_H-M   'P 1'
#
loop_
_entity.id
_entity.type
_entity.pdbx_description
1 polymer ?
#
loop_
_entity_poly.entity_id
_entity_poly.type
_entity_poly.pdbx_seq_one_letter_code
_entity_poly.pdbx_strand_id
1 'polypeptide(L)'
;TLGTGFKGGEVTPLFFIGASLGNTIAIYLDLPVNLLAGMGLIAVFAGASKTPAACTVLGAELFGVQNIHYYAIACFLAYYFSGPGSIYHPVKTTAGTASK
;
A
#
# COMPACT_ATOMS: atom_id res chain seq x y z
N THR A 1 11.99 14.11 -1.26
CA THR A 1 11.21 15.36 -1.44
C THR A 1 10.47 15.77 -0.17
N LEU A 2 9.69 14.89 0.46
CA LEU A 2 8.94 15.26 1.67
C LEU A 2 9.83 15.40 2.92
N GLY A 3 10.85 14.55 3.04
CA GLY A 3 11.88 14.69 4.08
C GLY A 3 12.74 15.96 3.96
N THR A 4 12.60 16.72 2.87
CA THR A 4 13.32 18.00 2.65
C THR A 4 12.38 19.21 2.75
N GLY A 5 11.15 19.05 3.25
CA GLY A 5 10.24 20.16 3.57
C GLY A 5 9.38 20.71 2.43
N PHE A 6 9.34 20.04 1.26
CA PHE A 6 8.44 20.46 0.18
C PHE A 6 6.98 20.10 0.48
N LYS A 7 6.06 21.03 0.18
CA LYS A 7 4.62 20.76 0.25
C LYS A 7 4.20 19.93 -0.97
N GLY A 8 3.93 18.64 -0.74
CA GLY A 8 3.42 17.70 -1.72
C GLY A 8 2.74 16.53 -1.01
N GLY A 9 1.99 15.70 -1.75
CA GLY A 9 1.36 14.50 -1.19
C GLY A 9 2.26 13.27 -1.30
N GLU A 10 2.26 12.44 -0.26
CA GLU A 10 2.91 11.12 -0.18
C GLU A 10 2.20 10.07 -1.06
N VAL A 11 0.92 10.28 -1.34
CA VAL A 11 0.01 9.27 -1.92
C VAL A 11 0.44 8.85 -3.33
N THR A 12 0.72 9.80 -4.21
CA THR A 12 1.08 9.51 -5.61
C THR A 12 2.40 8.72 -5.72
N PRO A 13 3.47 9.06 -4.97
CA PRO A 13 4.65 8.20 -4.88
C PRO A 13 4.33 6.77 -4.42
N LEU A 14 3.49 6.60 -3.40
CA LEU A 14 3.11 5.27 -2.91
C LEU A 14 2.37 4.45 -3.96
N PHE A 15 1.45 5.08 -4.69
CA PHE A 15 0.75 4.42 -5.79
C PHE A 15 1.71 3.96 -6.89
N PHE A 16 2.68 4.81 -7.26
CA PHE A 16 3.66 4.45 -8.27
C PHE A 16 4.57 3.29 -7.82
N ILE A 17 5.02 3.30 -6.57
CA ILE A 17 5.81 2.21 -5.98
C ILE A 17 5.00 0.91 -5.96
N GLY A 18 3.73 0.95 -5.53
CA GLY A 18 2.87 -0.22 -5.52
C GLY A 18 2.59 -0.78 -6.90
N ALA A 19 2.27 0.08 -7.87
CA ALA A 19 1.98 -0.33 -9.25
C ALA A 19 3.22 -0.92 -9.95
N SER A 20 4.39 -0.30 -9.76
CA SER A 20 5.64 -0.83 -10.33
C SER A 20 6.01 -2.19 -9.73
N LEU A 21 5.90 -2.36 -8.40
CA LEU A 21 6.10 -3.64 -7.74
C LEU A 21 5.12 -4.71 -8.26
N GLY A 22 3.84 -4.37 -8.37
CA GLY A 22 2.81 -5.26 -8.90
C GLY A 22 3.09 -5.67 -10.35
N ASN A 23 3.49 -4.72 -11.20
CA ASN A 23 3.88 -4.99 -12.58
C ASN A 23 5.08 -5.95 -12.67
N THR A 24 6.11 -5.76 -11.84
CA THR A 24 7.26 -6.67 -11.81
C THR A 24 6.84 -8.09 -11.42
N ILE A 25 6.00 -8.24 -10.38
CA ILE A 25 5.51 -9.55 -9.95
C ILE A 25 4.65 -10.21 -11.03
N ALA A 26 3.85 -9.43 -11.77
CA ALA A 26 3.01 -9.95 -12.85
C ALA A 26 3.81 -10.67 -13.94
N ILE A 27 4.99 -10.13 -14.28
CA ILE A 27 5.89 -10.72 -15.29
C ILE A 27 6.38 -12.11 -14.86
N TYR A 28 6.66 -12.30 -13.56
CA TYR A 28 7.13 -13.58 -13.04
C TYR A 28 6.02 -14.62 -12.87
N LEU A 29 4.79 -14.18 -12.57
CA LEU A 29 3.65 -15.05 -12.34
C LEU A 29 2.82 -15.33 -13.60
N ASP A 30 3.13 -14.68 -14.73
CA ASP A 30 2.36 -14.73 -15.99
C ASP A 30 0.86 -14.41 -15.79
N LEU A 31 0.57 -13.46 -14.90
CA LEU A 31 -0.78 -12.99 -14.63
C LEU A 31 -1.04 -11.62 -15.30
N PRO A 32 -2.32 -11.23 -15.46
CA PRO A 32 -2.66 -9.94 -16.04
C PRO A 32 -1.99 -8.78 -15.29
N VAL A 33 -1.14 -8.03 -15.99
CA VAL A 33 -0.40 -6.88 -15.44
C VAL A 33 -1.33 -5.88 -14.78
N ASN A 34 -2.48 -5.59 -15.39
CA ASN A 34 -3.47 -4.65 -14.86
C ASN A 34 -3.98 -5.07 -13.47
N LEU A 35 -4.20 -6.37 -13.24
CA LEU A 35 -4.68 -6.87 -11.96
C LEU A 35 -3.62 -6.72 -10.87
N LEU A 36 -2.40 -7.19 -11.11
CA LEU A 36 -1.33 -7.14 -10.10
C LEU A 36 -0.82 -5.72 -9.86
N ALA A 37 -0.71 -4.89 -10.89
CA ALA A 37 -0.34 -3.49 -10.74
C ALA A 37 -1.39 -2.74 -9.90
N GLY A 38 -2.68 -2.98 -10.17
CA GLY A 38 -3.78 -2.41 -9.38
C GLY A 38 -3.76 -2.90 -7.93
N MET A 39 -3.57 -4.21 -7.70
CA MET A 39 -3.43 -4.80 -6.37
C MET A 39 -2.24 -4.20 -5.61
N GLY A 40 -1.08 -4.07 -6.24
CA GLY A 40 0.12 -3.50 -5.63
C GLY A 40 -0.07 -2.03 -5.25
N LEU A 41 -0.69 -1.24 -6.13
CA LEU A 41 -1.03 0.16 -5.89
C LEU A 41 -1.83 0.34 -4.59
N ILE A 42 -2.94 -0.41 -4.45
CA ILE A 42 -3.83 -0.28 -3.30
C ILE A 42 -3.27 -0.95 -2.05
N ALA A 43 -2.54 -2.06 -2.17
CA ALA A 43 -2.00 -2.79 -1.03
C ALA A 43 -0.88 -2.00 -0.33
N VAL A 44 0.03 -1.39 -1.09
CA VAL A 44 1.09 -0.54 -0.52
C VAL A 44 0.47 0.67 0.19
N PHE A 45 -0.53 1.30 -0.41
CA PHE A 45 -1.23 2.41 0.23
C PHE A 45 -2.03 1.97 1.47
N ALA A 46 -2.67 0.80 1.44
CA ALA A 46 -3.39 0.23 2.58
C ALA A 46 -2.48 -0.04 3.78
N GLY A 47 -1.30 -0.61 3.53
CA GLY A 47 -0.28 -0.84 4.55
C GLY A 47 0.17 0.46 5.19
N ALA A 48 0.58 1.43 4.36
CA ALA A 48 1.14 2.69 4.82
C ALA A 48 0.12 3.64 5.48
N SER A 49 -1.12 3.70 4.98
CA SER A 49 -2.18 4.56 5.52
C SER A 49 -2.92 3.93 6.69
N LYS A 50 -2.84 2.62 6.86
CA LYS A 50 -3.61 1.83 7.84
C LYS A 50 -5.11 1.82 7.63
N THR A 51 -5.55 1.86 6.37
CA THR A 51 -6.98 1.86 5.99
C THR A 51 -7.34 0.77 4.98
N PRO A 52 -7.18 -0.53 5.31
CA PRO A 52 -7.37 -1.62 4.34
C PRO A 52 -8.78 -1.68 3.73
N ALA A 53 -9.82 -1.38 4.51
CA ALA A 53 -11.20 -1.36 4.01
C ALA A 53 -11.43 -0.23 2.99
N ALA A 54 -10.96 0.99 3.29
CA ALA A 54 -11.08 2.13 2.38
C ALA A 54 -10.28 1.90 1.08
N CYS A 55 -9.08 1.30 1.19
CA CYS A 55 -8.26 0.96 0.03
C CYS A 55 -8.88 -0.15 -0.83
N THR A 56 -9.62 -1.07 -0.23
CA THR A 56 -10.37 -2.10 -0.97
C THR A 56 -11.48 -1.47 -1.81
N VAL A 57 -12.25 -0.55 -1.23
CA VAL A 57 -13.29 0.22 -1.97
C VAL A 57 -12.64 1.06 -3.06
N LEU A 58 -11.54 1.75 -2.76
CA LEU A 58 -10.78 2.51 -3.76
C LEU A 58 -10.35 1.63 -4.95
N GLY A 59 -9.85 0.42 -4.69
CA GLY A 59 -9.49 -0.53 -5.74
C GLY A 59 -10.68 -0.96 -6.59
N ALA A 60 -11.84 -1.18 -5.95
CA ALA A 60 -13.07 -1.52 -6.65
C ALA A 60 -13.57 -0.38 -7.56
N GLU A 61 -13.46 0.87 -7.11
CA GLU A 61 -13.83 2.05 -7.91
C GLU A 61 -12.86 2.29 -9.09
N LEU A 62 -11.56 2.06 -8.88
CA LEU A 62 -10.54 2.30 -9.92
C LEU A 62 -10.46 1.18 -10.98
N PHE A 63 -10.64 -0.08 -10.57
CA PHE A 63 -10.35 -1.24 -11.42
C PHE A 63 -11.56 -2.17 -11.62
N GLY A 64 -12.70 -1.86 -11.00
CA GLY A 64 -13.94 -2.64 -11.07
C GLY A 64 -14.09 -3.66 -9.95
N VAL A 65 -15.34 -4.05 -9.68
CA VAL A 65 -15.72 -4.94 -8.55
C VAL A 65 -15.44 -6.43 -8.80
N GLN A 66 -15.10 -6.81 -10.03
CA GLN A 66 -14.94 -8.23 -10.44
C GLN A 66 -13.87 -8.96 -9.60
N ASN A 67 -12.80 -8.24 -9.23
CA ASN A 67 -11.64 -8.78 -8.52
C ASN A 67 -11.54 -8.28 -7.06
N ILE A 68 -12.65 -7.80 -6.49
CA ILE A 68 -12.66 -7.16 -5.17
C ILE A 68 -12.12 -8.03 -4.04
N HIS A 69 -12.28 -9.36 -4.15
CA HIS A 69 -11.75 -10.31 -3.18
C HIS A 69 -10.21 -10.33 -3.17
N TYR A 70 -9.56 -10.24 -4.33
CA TYR A 70 -8.11 -10.13 -4.42
C TYR A 70 -7.61 -8.80 -3.83
N TYR A 71 -8.33 -7.70 -4.09
CA TYR A 71 -8.03 -6.39 -3.51
C TYR A 71 -8.13 -6.40 -1.99
N ALA A 72 -9.18 -7.00 -1.44
CA ALA A 72 -9.37 -7.13 -0.01
C ALA A 72 -8.21 -7.91 0.62
N ILE A 73 -7.93 -9.13 0.12
CA ILE A 73 -6.88 -9.98 0.67
C ILE A 73 -5.53 -9.25 0.63
N ALA A 74 -5.17 -8.62 -0.49
CA ALA A 74 -3.92 -7.89 -0.61
C ALA A 74 -3.83 -6.71 0.37
N CYS A 75 -4.90 -5.92 0.51
CA CYS A 75 -4.94 -4.78 1.44
C CYS A 75 -4.83 -5.22 2.90
N PHE A 76 -5.54 -6.27 3.31
CA PHE A 76 -5.51 -6.78 4.68
C PHE A 76 -4.17 -7.43 5.03
N LEU A 77 -3.56 -8.19 4.11
CA LEU A 77 -2.23 -8.73 4.31
C LEU A 77 -1.18 -7.62 4.43
N ALA A 78 -1.20 -6.64 3.53
CA ALA A 78 -0.28 -5.50 3.60
C ALA A 78 -0.46 -4.70 4.90
N TYR A 79 -1.70 -4.48 5.34
CA TYR A 79 -1.99 -3.88 6.64
C TYR A 79 -1.35 -4.65 7.80
N TYR A 80 -1.53 -5.97 7.81
CA TYR A 80 -1.03 -6.86 8.86
C TYR A 80 0.50 -6.85 8.94
N PHE A 81 1.21 -6.88 7.81
CA PHE A 81 2.67 -6.91 7.77
C PHE A 81 3.34 -5.52 7.91
N SER A 82 2.61 -4.42 7.73
CA SER A 82 3.19 -3.07 7.68
C SER A 82 3.59 -2.48 9.05
N GLY A 83 3.46 -3.21 10.16
CA GLY A 83 3.85 -2.72 11.50
C GLY A 83 2.91 -1.65 12.08
N PRO A 84 3.21 -0.99 13.22
CA PRO A 84 2.25 -0.11 13.89
C PRO A 84 2.15 1.33 13.36
N GLY A 85 3.11 1.79 12.55
CA GLY A 85 3.15 3.16 12.04
C GLY A 85 2.20 3.42 10.86
N SER A 86 1.70 4.66 10.75
CA SER A 86 0.98 5.18 9.59
C SER A 86 1.65 6.45 9.05
N ILE A 87 1.49 6.73 7.76
CA ILE A 87 1.95 8.00 7.15
C ILE A 87 1.23 9.23 7.71
N TYR A 88 0.03 9.06 8.26
CA TYR A 88 -0.76 10.15 8.85
C TYR A 88 -0.53 10.29 10.36
N HIS A 89 -0.22 9.18 11.02
CA HIS A 89 0.09 9.12 12.44
C HIS A 89 1.35 8.29 12.65
N PRO A 90 2.54 8.87 12.42
CA PRO A 90 3.78 8.17 12.65
C PRO A 90 3.91 7.85 14.15
N VAL A 91 4.18 6.59 14.45
CA VAL A 91 4.52 6.16 15.81
C VAL A 91 5.76 6.95 16.24
N LYS A 92 5.69 7.60 17.40
CA LYS A 92 6.89 8.13 18.06
C LYS A 92 7.71 6.93 18.53
N THR A 93 8.68 6.51 17.73
CA THR A 93 9.69 5.57 18.18
C THR A 93 10.47 6.27 19.29
N THR A 94 10.18 5.93 20.55
CA THR A 94 11.04 6.28 21.67
C THR A 94 12.38 5.59 21.42
N ALA A 95 13.36 6.36 20.95
CA ALA A 95 14.75 5.93 20.95
C ALA A 95 15.20 5.83 22.41
N GLY A 96 15.19 4.61 22.96
CA GLY A 96 15.72 4.33 24.30
C GLY A 96 14.92 3.31 25.07
N THR A 97 15.23 2.03 24.86
CA THR A 97 15.52 1.03 25.91
C THR A 97 15.72 -0.31 25.20
N ALA A 98 16.93 -0.50 24.68
CA ALA A 98 17.45 -1.84 24.48
C ALA A 98 17.78 -2.42 25.86
N SER A 99 17.23 -3.60 26.10
CA SER A 99 17.74 -4.67 26.96
C SER A 99 17.70 -4.48 28.48
N LYS A 100 17.15 -5.51 29.11
CA LYS A 100 17.61 -6.02 30.40
C LYS A 100 19.12 -6.30 30.38
#